data_AF-A0A6N8J7R0-F1
#
_entry.id   AF-A0A6N8J7R0-F1
#
_cell.length_a   1.000
_cell.length_b   1.000
_cell.length_c   1.000
_cell.angle_alpha   90.00
_cell.angle_beta   90.00
_cell.angle_gamma   90.00
#
_symmetry.space_group_name_H-M   'P 1'
#
loop_
_entity.id
_entity.type
_entity.pdbx_description
1 polymer ?
#
loop_
_entity_poly.entity_id
_entity_poly.type
_entity_poly.pdbx_seq_one_letter_code
_entity_poly.pdbx_strand_id
1 'polypeptide(L)' 'MQKHKSGILIIILVVLLLQACATVKPYQRQYLNDANMQLGKAGIEKLDESAQSYREGSSGGGTGKGSGGCGCN' A
#
# COMPACT_ATOMS: atom_id res chain seq x y z
N MET A 1 24.10 -24.28 -20.89
CA MET A 1 22.73 -24.12 -21.43
C MET A 1 21.65 -23.77 -20.38
N GLN A 2 21.92 -23.82 -19.05
CA GLN A 2 20.91 -23.50 -18.03
C GLN A 2 20.65 -22.00 -17.79
N LYS A 3 21.63 -21.10 -18.02
CA LYS A 3 21.51 -19.67 -17.73
C LYS A 3 20.38 -18.97 -18.51
N HIS A 4 20.16 -19.34 -19.78
CA HIS A 4 19.08 -18.76 -20.60
C HIS A 4 17.68 -19.22 -20.16
N LYS A 5 17.56 -20.44 -19.63
CA LYS A 5 16.27 -20.98 -19.12
C LYS A 5 15.83 -20.28 -17.83
N SER A 6 16.77 -19.97 -16.92
CA SER A 6 16.46 -19.18 -15.70
C SER A 6 16.06 -17.73 -16.00
N GLY A 7 16.67 -17.09 -17.01
CA GLY A 7 16.31 -15.71 -17.38
C GLY A 7 14.88 -15.58 -17.92
N ILE A 8 14.44 -16.55 -18.72
CA ILE A 8 13.06 -16.60 -19.25
C ILE A 8 12.03 -16.77 -18.13
N LEU A 9 12.33 -17.59 -17.12
CA LEU A 9 11.46 -17.80 -15.95
C LEU A 9 11.22 -16.52 -15.14
N ILE A 10 12.25 -15.69 -14.97
CA ILE A 10 12.14 -14.40 -14.27
C ILE A 10 11.27 -13.42 -15.08
N ILE A 11 11.43 -13.37 -16.40
CA ILE A 11 10.63 -12.50 -17.28
C ILE A 11 9.15 -12.88 -17.21
N ILE A 12 8.84 -14.19 -17.24
CA ILE A 12 7.46 -14.68 -17.10
C ILE A 12 6.86 -14.25 -15.75
N LEU A 13 7.63 -14.37 -14.66
CA LEU A 13 7.18 -13.95 -13.33
C LEU A 13 6.87 -12.45 -13.28
N VAL A 14 7.70 -11.60 -13.88
CA VAL A 14 7.47 -10.14 -13.93
C VAL A 14 6.20 -9.82 -14.70
N VAL A 15 5.96 -10.45 -15.86
CA VAL A 15 4.75 -10.24 -16.67
C VAL A 15 3.47 -10.59 -15.92
N LEU A 16 3.50 -11.62 -15.07
CA LEU A 16 2.35 -12.00 -14.24
C LEU A 16 2.00 -10.94 -13.18
N LEU A 17 3.01 -10.25 -12.63
CA LEU A 17 2.80 -9.21 -11.60
C LEU A 17 2.15 -7.94 -12.16
N LEU A 18 2.30 -7.66 -13.46
CA LEU A 18 1.70 -6.49 -14.12
C LEU A 18 0.16 -6.58 -14.26
N GLN A 19 -0.44 -7.75 -14.06
CA GLN A 19 -1.88 -7.97 -14.21
C GLN A 19 -2.72 -7.56 -12.98
N ALA A 20 -2.09 -7.04 -11.92
CA ALA A 20 -2.78 -6.71 -10.66
C ALA A 20 -3.62 -5.42 -10.71
N CYS A 21 -3.53 -4.60 -11.76
CA CYS A 21 -4.26 -3.34 -11.85
C CYS A 21 -5.64 -3.55 -12.50
N ALA A 22 -6.72 -3.29 -11.74
CA ALA A 22 -8.10 -3.43 -12.21
C ALA A 22 -8.79 -2.07 -12.37
N THR A 23 -9.53 -1.91 -13.47
CA THR A 23 -10.34 -0.70 -13.70
C THR A 23 -11.70 -0.84 -13.02
N VAL A 24 -12.07 0.17 -12.22
CA VAL A 24 -13.33 0.18 -11.47
C VAL A 24 -14.38 1.01 -12.22
N LYS A 25 -15.58 0.45 -12.36
CA LYS A 25 -16.70 1.11 -13.04
C LYS A 25 -17.10 2.39 -12.27
N PRO A 26 -17.56 3.45 -12.96
CA PRO A 26 -17.76 4.76 -12.33
C PRO A 26 -18.71 4.73 -11.12
N TYR A 27 -19.77 3.91 -11.16
CA TYR A 27 -20.71 3.78 -10.05
C TYR A 27 -20.13 3.04 -8.83
N GLN A 28 -19.16 2.13 -9.02
CA GLN A 28 -18.49 1.43 -7.92
C GLN A 28 -17.51 2.35 -7.17
N ARG A 29 -17.12 3.47 -7.78
CA ARG A 29 -16.26 4.48 -7.13
C ARG A 29 -16.95 5.14 -5.94
N GLN A 30 -18.29 5.13 -5.86
CA GLN A 30 -18.99 5.63 -4.67
C GLN A 30 -18.56 4.88 -3.41
N TYR A 31 -18.46 3.55 -3.47
CA TYR A 31 -18.02 2.73 -2.34
C TYR A 31 -16.54 2.97 -2.00
N LEU A 32 -15.72 3.22 -3.02
CA LEU A 32 -14.30 3.50 -2.84
C LEU A 32 -14.03 4.89 -2.21
N ASN A 33 -14.97 5.83 -2.39
CA ASN A 33 -14.93 7.16 -1.80
C ASN A 33 -15.70 7.25 -0.47
N ASP A 34 -16.19 6.11 0.05
CA ASP A 34 -16.82 6.05 1.36
C ASP A 34 -15.86 6.55 2.45
N ALA A 35 -16.38 7.27 3.44
CA ALA A 35 -15.58 7.83 4.53
C ALA A 35 -14.79 6.75 5.29
N ASN A 36 -15.32 5.53 5.38
CA ASN A 36 -14.65 4.41 6.03
C ASN A 36 -13.58 3.74 5.15
N MET A 37 -13.60 3.99 3.83
CA MET A 37 -12.59 3.50 2.88
C MET A 37 -11.52 4.55 2.54
N GLN A 38 -11.64 5.76 3.09
CA GLN A 38 -10.60 6.78 2.90
C GLN A 38 -9.28 6.30 3.50
N LEU A 39 -8.22 6.43 2.72
CA LEU A 39 -6.89 6.11 3.18
C LEU A 39 -6.53 7.06 4.33
N GLY A 40 -6.09 6.49 5.44
CA GLY A 40 -5.58 7.22 6.60
C GLY A 40 -6.40 6.99 7.86
N LYS A 41 -5.83 7.42 8.99
CA LYS A 41 -6.40 7.19 10.31
C LYS A 41 -7.51 8.18 10.64
N ALA A 42 -8.57 7.69 11.30
CA ALA A 42 -9.57 8.56 11.87
C ALA A 42 -8.95 9.49 12.93
N GLY A 43 -9.62 10.61 13.24
CA GLY A 43 -9.10 11.60 14.20
C GLY A 43 -8.76 11.01 15.57
N ILE A 44 -9.53 10.03 16.03
CA ILE A 44 -9.31 9.33 17.31
C ILE A 44 -8.07 8.42 17.24
N GLU A 45 -7.89 7.72 16.12
CA GLU A 45 -6.76 6.79 15.92
C GLU A 45 -5.41 7.51 15.79
N LYS A 46 -5.41 8.79 15.41
CA LYS A 46 -4.20 9.63 15.40
C LYS A 46 -3.65 9.87 16.81
N LEU A 47 -4.52 9.96 17.80
CA LEU A 47 -4.10 10.12 19.20
C LEU A 47 -3.46 8.84 19.72
N ASP A 48 -4.07 7.70 19.45
CA ASP A 48 -3.51 6.40 19.81
C ASP A 48 -2.16 6.13 19.11
N GLU A 49 -2.07 6.43 17.81
CA GLU A 49 -0.81 6.36 17.06
C GLU A 49 0.25 7.27 17.66
N SER A 50 -0.09 8.52 18.00
CA SER A 50 0.87 9.42 18.63
C SER A 50 1.40 8.87 19.95
N ALA A 51 0.54 8.20 20.75
CA ALA A 51 0.97 7.53 21.97
C ALA A 51 1.90 6.35 21.70
N GLN A 52 1.64 5.53 20.66
CA GLN A 52 2.56 4.45 20.26
C GLN A 52 3.87 5.00 19.70
N SER A 53 3.82 6.02 18.83
CA SER A 53 5.01 6.66 18.27
C SER A 53 5.91 7.28 19.33
N TYR A 54 5.34 7.91 20.37
CA TYR A 54 6.14 8.41 21.50
C TYR A 54 6.80 7.29 22.31
N ARG A 55 6.17 6.11 22.41
CA ARG A 55 6.70 4.97 23.16
C ARG A 55 7.72 4.15 22.37
N GLU A 56 7.46 3.96 21.08
CA GLU A 56 8.21 3.06 20.20
C GLU A 56 9.26 3.78 19.36
N GLY A 57 9.23 5.13 19.33
CA GLY A 57 10.13 5.92 18.50
C GLY A 57 9.94 5.68 16.99
N SER A 58 8.86 5.01 16.61
CA SER A 58 8.52 4.67 15.23
C SER A 58 7.42 5.63 14.75
N SER A 59 7.66 6.27 13.61
CA SER A 59 6.66 7.08 12.92
C SER A 59 6.66 6.68 11.45
N GLY A 60 5.50 6.29 10.93
CA GLY A 60 5.39 5.86 9.54
C GLY A 60 4.21 4.91 9.29
N GLY A 61 3.40 5.25 8.29
CA GLY A 61 2.12 4.58 7.98
C GLY A 61 0.93 5.37 8.52
N GLY A 62 -0.15 5.48 7.73
CA GLY A 62 -1.39 6.15 8.17
C GLY A 62 -1.68 7.52 7.54
N THR A 63 -0.80 8.06 6.69
CA THR A 63 -1.12 9.23 5.87
C THR A 63 -1.84 8.75 4.61
N GLY A 64 -3.02 9.28 4.32
CA GLY A 64 -3.89 8.89 3.19
C GLY A 64 -3.33 9.02 1.78
N LYS A 65 -2.02 9.28 1.64
CA LYS A 65 -1.28 9.21 0.38
C LYS A 65 -0.39 7.98 0.48
N GLY A 66 -0.47 7.09 -0.52
CA GLY A 66 0.26 5.81 -0.58
C GLY A 66 1.63 5.90 0.09
N SER A 67 1.69 5.42 1.34
CA SER A 67 2.87 5.58 2.19
C SER A 67 3.88 4.52 1.79
N GLY A 68 4.58 4.77 0.69
CA GLY A 68 5.86 4.14 0.40
C GLY A 68 6.92 4.84 1.23
N GLY A 69 7.45 4.17 2.24
CA GLY A 69 8.61 4.67 2.97
C GLY A 69 9.07 3.68 4.03
N CYS A 70 10.34 3.31 3.99
CA CYS A 70 11.05 2.80 5.16
C CYS A 70 10.86 3.83 6.28
N GLY A 71 10.06 3.50 7.29
CA GLY A 71 9.85 4.34 8.46
C GLY A 71 11.17 4.56 9.18
N CYS A 72 11.80 5.69 8.90
CA CYS A 72 12.82 6.32 9.72
C CYS A 72 12.45 7.80 9.78
N ASN A 73 12.41 8.34 11.00
CA ASN A 73 12.14 9.74 11.32
C ASN A 73 12.97 10.69 10.44
#